data_AF-A0AAV6Z5C2-F1
#
_entry.id   AF-A0AAV6Z5C2-F1
#
_cell.length_a   1.000
_cell.length_b   1.000
_cell.length_c   1.000
_cell.angle_alpha   90.00
_cell.angle_beta   90.00
_cell.angle_gamma   90.00
#
_symmetry.space_group_name_H-M   'P 1'
#
loop_
_entity.id
_entity.type
_entity.pdbx_description
1 polymer ?
#
loop_
_entity_poly.entity_id
_entity_poly.type
_entity_poly.pdbx_seq_one_letter_code
_entity_poly.pdbx_strand_id
1 'polypeptide(L)'
;MVTGLNGCTIIAHHLTISSLFFCSAKSVMSDTEISSVKTFFSGCKNMTGVYPIVVLTHRLSKTDSNLEGKFRRTGAEQILEVENYTGRDNIKTRGRCSDLLAVIENALRDVKFRIEQNWNPVTERIKRKKFLLKFMHDFAIAEKEKEAVKKVQEARRNEYNRLKEKASNMWFARFPEF
;
A
#
# COMPACT_ATOMS: atom_id res chain seq x y z
N MET A 1 -9.24 10.75 -7.15
CA MET A 1 -7.80 10.70 -7.48
C MET A 1 -7.35 9.28 -7.20
N VAL A 2 -6.69 8.65 -8.17
CA VAL A 2 -6.23 7.25 -8.09
C VAL A 2 -4.70 7.31 -8.03
N THR A 3 -4.10 6.79 -6.97
CA THR A 3 -2.64 6.68 -6.84
C THR A 3 -2.25 5.24 -6.55
N GLY A 4 -1.19 4.79 -7.23
CA GLY A 4 -0.68 3.42 -7.09
C GLY A 4 0.53 3.37 -6.17
N LEU A 5 0.51 2.48 -5.18
CA LEU A 5 1.73 1.86 -4.63
C LEU A 5 1.90 0.53 -5.37
N ASN A 6 3.08 -0.10 -5.37
CA ASN A 6 3.34 -1.34 -6.13
C ASN A 6 2.23 -2.40 -5.93
N GLY A 7 1.32 -2.54 -6.90
CA GLY A 7 0.17 -3.45 -6.83
C GLY A 7 -1.00 -3.02 -5.92
N CYS A 8 -0.95 -1.84 -5.30
CA CYS A 8 -2.03 -1.28 -4.49
C CYS A 8 -2.58 0.00 -5.13
N THR A 9 -3.90 0.16 -5.12
CA THR A 9 -4.58 1.34 -5.66
C THR A 9 -5.39 2.02 -4.57
N ILE A 10 -5.07 3.28 -4.30
CA ILE A 10 -5.83 4.12 -3.39
C ILE A 10 -6.89 4.84 -4.20
N ILE A 11 -8.16 4.54 -3.93
CA ILE A 11 -9.28 5.26 -4.54
C ILE A 11 -9.84 6.23 -3.50
N ALA A 12 -9.41 7.49 -3.59
CA ALA A 12 -10.03 8.59 -2.87
C ALA A 12 -10.93 9.37 -3.85
N HIS A 13 -12.23 9.06 -3.87
CA HIS A 13 -13.18 9.76 -4.74
C HIS A 13 -13.61 11.09 -4.14
N HIS A 14 -13.80 12.10 -5.00
CA HIS A 14 -14.04 13.48 -4.59
C HIS A 14 -15.44 13.70 -3.95
N LEU A 15 -16.30 12.68 -3.98
CA LEU A 15 -17.75 12.81 -3.71
C LEU A 15 -18.29 11.83 -2.66
N THR A 16 -17.55 10.80 -2.26
CA THR A 16 -18.05 9.76 -1.32
C THR A 16 -16.96 9.32 -0.35
N ILE A 17 -17.39 9.01 0.86
CA ILE A 17 -16.63 9.18 2.12
C ILE A 17 -15.82 7.94 2.53
N SER A 18 -15.85 6.87 1.74
CA SER A 18 -15.25 5.59 2.13
C SER A 18 -13.85 5.47 1.54
N SER A 19 -12.86 5.33 2.42
CA SER A 19 -11.47 5.14 2.01
C SER A 19 -11.29 3.66 1.65
N LEU A 20 -11.39 3.32 0.36
CA LEU A 20 -11.10 1.97 -0.11
C LEU A 20 -9.62 1.85 -0.44
N PHE A 21 -8.96 0.83 0.12
CA PHE A 21 -7.57 0.50 -0.15
C PHE A 21 -7.50 -0.82 -0.89
N PHE A 22 -7.26 -0.79 -2.20
CA PHE A 22 -7.12 -2.00 -3.00
C PHE A 22 -5.67 -2.47 -2.97
N CYS A 23 -5.45 -3.76 -2.77
CA CYS A 23 -4.12 -4.38 -2.80
C CYS A 23 -4.21 -5.75 -3.47
N SER A 24 -3.31 -6.04 -4.40
CA SER A 24 -3.17 -7.40 -4.92
C SER A 24 -2.61 -8.32 -3.84
N ALA A 25 -3.29 -9.43 -3.56
CA ALA A 25 -2.81 -10.44 -2.61
C ALA A 25 -1.50 -11.11 -3.06
N LYS A 26 -1.15 -10.98 -4.35
CA LYS A 26 0.15 -11.42 -4.90
C LYS A 26 1.27 -10.41 -4.71
N SER A 27 0.97 -9.21 -4.23
CA SER A 27 1.98 -8.18 -4.02
C SER A 27 2.85 -8.52 -2.80
N VAL A 28 4.16 -8.38 -2.98
CA VAL A 28 5.11 -8.45 -1.87
C VAL A 28 5.34 -7.03 -1.39
N MET A 29 4.70 -6.67 -0.28
CA MET A 29 4.92 -5.36 0.35
C MET A 29 6.16 -5.40 1.25
N SER A 30 7.07 -4.46 1.03
CA SER A 30 8.23 -4.24 1.92
C SER A 30 7.78 -3.62 3.25
N ASP A 31 8.59 -3.76 4.30
CA ASP A 31 8.29 -3.14 5.61
C ASP A 31 8.16 -1.61 5.53
N THR A 32 8.89 -1.01 4.59
CA THR A 32 8.81 0.43 4.31
C THR A 32 7.46 0.83 3.70
N GLU A 33 6.89 0.03 2.80
CA GLU A 33 5.56 0.26 2.25
C GLU A 33 4.48 0.04 3.30
N ILE A 34 4.63 -1.00 4.13
CA ILE A 34 3.75 -1.27 5.28
C ILE A 34 3.72 -0.09 6.26
N SER A 35 4.86 0.56 6.52
CA SER A 35 4.91 1.77 7.33
C SER A 35 4.13 2.93 6.70
N SER A 36 4.25 3.13 5.39
CA SER A 36 3.49 4.16 4.66
C SER A 36 1.98 3.89 4.69
N VAL A 37 1.57 2.62 4.55
CA VAL A 37 0.18 2.17 4.69
C VAL A 37 -0.35 2.48 6.10
N LYS A 38 0.43 2.19 7.15
CA LYS A 38 0.04 2.50 8.54
C LYS A 38 -0.22 4.00 8.74
N THR A 39 0.66 4.86 8.21
CA THR A 39 0.47 6.31 8.23
C THR A 39 -0.79 6.72 7.48
N PHE A 40 -1.05 6.11 6.31
CA PHE A 40 -2.27 6.35 5.54
C PHE A 40 -3.53 5.97 6.32
N PHE A 41 -3.57 4.77 6.91
CA PHE A 41 -4.72 4.29 7.69
C PHE A 41 -5.02 5.17 8.89
N SER A 42 -3.97 5.60 9.59
CA SER A 42 -4.08 6.51 10.73
C SER A 42 -4.62 7.88 10.28
N GLY A 43 -4.16 8.38 9.12
CA GLY A 43 -4.69 9.59 8.51
C GLY A 43 -6.16 9.47 8.11
N CYS A 44 -6.56 8.35 7.49
CA CYS A 44 -7.94 8.05 7.18
C CYS A 44 -8.82 8.06 8.44
N LYS A 45 -8.41 7.40 9.53
CA LYS A 45 -9.15 7.44 10.80
C LYS A 45 -9.25 8.86 11.36
N ASN A 46 -8.16 9.62 11.37
CA ASN A 46 -8.17 10.97 11.93
C ASN A 46 -9.07 11.94 11.14
N MET A 47 -9.15 11.77 9.82
CA MET A 47 -10.00 12.59 8.97
C MET A 47 -11.46 12.12 8.90
N THR A 48 -11.64 10.80 8.84
CA THR A 48 -12.93 10.19 8.53
C THR A 48 -13.61 9.59 9.75
N GLY A 49 -12.91 9.42 10.86
CA GLY A 49 -13.39 8.67 12.02
C GLY A 49 -13.40 7.15 11.79
N VAL A 50 -13.10 6.69 10.58
CA VAL A 50 -13.20 5.28 10.16
C VAL A 50 -11.89 4.83 9.53
N TYR A 51 -11.49 3.59 9.78
CA TYR A 51 -10.37 2.99 9.07
C TYR A 51 -10.77 2.62 7.64
N PRO A 52 -9.83 2.68 6.68
CA PRO A 52 -10.12 2.27 5.33
C PRO A 52 -10.46 0.79 5.25
N ILE A 53 -11.41 0.44 4.37
CA ILE A 53 -11.71 -0.95 4.03
C ILE A 53 -10.59 -1.43 3.09
N VAL A 54 -9.87 -2.46 3.49
CA VAL A 54 -8.84 -3.10 2.68
C VAL A 54 -9.49 -4.13 1.78
N VAL A 55 -9.28 -4.02 0.48
CA VAL A 55 -9.78 -4.96 -0.52
C VAL A 55 -8.59 -5.70 -1.12
N LEU A 56 -8.47 -6.98 -0.80
CA LEU A 56 -7.45 -7.87 -1.33
C LEU A 56 -7.93 -8.50 -2.64
N THR A 57 -7.32 -8.13 -3.75
CA THR A 57 -7.64 -8.66 -5.08
C THR A 57 -6.80 -9.91 -5.37
N HIS A 58 -7.30 -10.79 -6.24
CA HIS A 58 -6.77 -12.16 -6.41
C HIS A 58 -6.89 -13.00 -5.13
N ARG A 59 -8.09 -13.55 -4.89
CA ARG A 59 -8.38 -14.47 -3.78
C ARG A 59 -7.21 -15.39 -3.46
N LEU A 60 -6.82 -15.42 -2.18
CA LEU A 60 -5.72 -16.23 -1.70
C LEU A 60 -6.09 -17.71 -1.89
N SER A 61 -5.42 -18.40 -2.80
CA SER A 61 -5.53 -19.86 -2.89
C SER A 61 -4.81 -20.46 -1.67
N LYS A 62 -5.53 -20.56 -0.54
CA LYS A 62 -5.29 -21.34 0.69
C LYS A 62 -3.86 -21.43 1.30
N THR A 63 -2.84 -20.72 0.83
CA THR A 63 -1.46 -21.12 1.20
C THR A 63 -0.53 -20.03 1.72
N ASP A 64 -0.81 -18.72 1.68
CA ASP A 64 0.20 -17.74 2.15
C ASP A 64 -0.37 -16.40 2.67
N SER A 65 -1.22 -16.39 3.71
CA SER A 65 -1.83 -15.15 4.21
C SER A 65 -0.99 -14.37 5.24
N ASN A 66 0.31 -14.15 5.00
CA ASN A 66 1.07 -13.17 5.81
C ASN A 66 0.53 -11.73 5.59
N LEU A 67 -0.11 -11.47 4.44
CA LEU A 67 -0.54 -10.13 4.05
C LEU A 67 -1.77 -9.64 4.85
N GLU A 68 -2.76 -10.49 5.10
CA GLU A 68 -3.91 -10.12 5.95
C GLU A 68 -3.43 -9.77 7.36
N GLY A 69 -2.59 -10.62 7.95
CA GLY A 69 -1.99 -10.36 9.27
C GLY A 69 -1.13 -9.10 9.31
N LYS A 70 -0.43 -8.76 8.22
CA LYS A 70 0.27 -7.47 8.08
C LYS A 70 -0.73 -6.30 8.10
N PHE A 71 -1.81 -6.35 7.32
CA PHE A 71 -2.81 -5.27 7.29
C PHE A 71 -3.53 -5.09 8.62
N ARG A 72 -3.89 -6.18 9.32
CA ARG A 72 -4.45 -6.10 10.67
C ARG A 72 -3.49 -5.42 11.65
N ARG A 73 -2.20 -5.77 11.62
CA ARG A 73 -1.15 -5.12 12.44
C ARG A 73 -0.94 -3.65 12.11
N THR A 74 -1.24 -3.22 10.88
CA THR A 74 -1.23 -1.80 10.50
C THR A 74 -2.49 -1.04 10.90
N GLY A 75 -3.51 -1.72 11.43
CA GLY A 75 -4.77 -1.11 11.88
C GLY A 75 -5.94 -1.25 10.91
N ALA A 76 -5.87 -2.15 9.93
CA ALA A 76 -7.07 -2.48 9.13
C ALA A 76 -8.10 -3.21 10.01
N GLU A 77 -9.31 -2.66 10.09
CA GLU A 77 -10.43 -3.28 10.79
C GLU A 77 -11.26 -4.17 9.85
N GLN A 78 -11.42 -3.74 8.59
CA GLN A 78 -12.16 -4.46 7.57
C GLN A 78 -11.21 -4.87 6.44
N ILE A 79 -11.14 -6.18 6.18
CA ILE A 79 -10.38 -6.76 5.08
C ILE A 79 -11.32 -7.68 4.31
N LEU A 80 -11.47 -7.43 3.02
CA LEU A 80 -12.36 -8.16 2.13
C LEU A 80 -11.55 -8.72 0.97
N GLU A 81 -11.64 -10.02 0.74
CA GLU A 81 -11.00 -10.67 -0.40
C GLU A 81 -11.96 -10.70 -1.59
N VAL A 82 -11.47 -10.34 -2.77
CA VAL A 82 -12.27 -10.28 -3.99
C VAL A 82 -11.50 -10.97 -5.11
N GLU A 83 -12.17 -11.88 -5.82
CA GLU A 83 -11.64 -12.44 -7.06
C GLU A 83 -11.64 -11.39 -8.19
N ASN A 84 -10.61 -11.40 -9.02
CA ASN A 84 -10.59 -10.51 -10.18
C ASN A 84 -11.61 -10.99 -11.22
N TYR A 85 -12.46 -10.07 -11.66
CA TYR A 85 -13.27 -10.27 -12.84
C TYR A 85 -12.39 -10.20 -14.09
N THR A 86 -12.53 -11.21 -14.93
CA THR A 86 -11.97 -11.34 -16.27
C THR A 86 -13.10 -11.21 -17.29
N GLY A 87 -12.77 -10.94 -18.55
CA GLY A 87 -13.77 -10.86 -19.63
C GLY A 87 -14.53 -12.17 -19.91
N ARG A 88 -14.16 -13.28 -19.26
CA ARG A 88 -14.87 -14.57 -19.33
C ARG A 88 -15.89 -14.75 -18.20
N ASP A 89 -15.91 -13.85 -17.23
CA ASP A 89 -16.77 -13.94 -16.06
C ASP A 89 -18.16 -13.38 -16.37
N ASN A 90 -19.17 -14.23 -16.21
CA ASN A 90 -20.56 -13.86 -16.43
C ASN A 90 -21.23 -13.47 -15.11
N ILE A 91 -22.18 -12.53 -15.18
CA ILE A 91 -23.02 -12.05 -14.06
C ILE A 91 -23.67 -13.20 -13.26
N LYS A 92 -23.89 -14.36 -13.91
CA LYS A 92 -24.55 -15.54 -13.34
C LYS A 92 -23.62 -16.45 -12.51
N THR A 93 -22.35 -16.10 -12.31
CA THR A 93 -21.43 -16.93 -11.50
C THR A 93 -21.83 -16.81 -10.02
N ARG A 94 -22.64 -17.75 -9.55
CA ARG A 94 -23.29 -17.75 -8.23
C ARG A 94 -22.23 -17.66 -7.12
N GLY A 95 -22.34 -16.66 -6.25
CA GLY A 95 -21.44 -16.46 -5.10
C GLY A 95 -20.17 -15.63 -5.37
N ARG A 96 -19.85 -15.24 -6.62
CA ARG A 96 -18.73 -14.31 -6.87
C ARG A 96 -19.06 -12.86 -6.62
N CYS A 97 -20.32 -12.48 -6.87
CA CYS A 97 -20.76 -11.10 -6.66
C CYS A 97 -20.99 -10.76 -5.18
N SER A 98 -21.09 -11.74 -4.27
CA SER A 98 -21.36 -11.47 -2.85
C SER A 98 -20.23 -10.70 -2.20
N ASP A 99 -18.97 -11.02 -2.52
CA ASP A 99 -17.81 -10.37 -1.90
C ASP A 99 -17.69 -8.92 -2.37
N LEU A 100 -17.92 -8.69 -3.67
CA LEU A 100 -17.98 -7.34 -4.22
C LEU A 100 -19.16 -6.54 -3.64
N LEU A 101 -20.34 -7.16 -3.50
CA LEU A 101 -21.49 -6.54 -2.86
C LEU A 101 -21.22 -6.23 -1.40
N ALA A 102 -20.49 -7.07 -0.67
CA ALA A 102 -20.06 -6.80 0.70
C ALA A 102 -19.10 -5.60 0.78
N VAL A 103 -18.18 -5.45 -0.19
CA VAL A 103 -17.34 -4.24 -0.30
C VAL A 103 -18.22 -3.00 -0.47
N ILE A 104 -19.19 -3.05 -1.38
CA ILE A 104 -20.09 -1.93 -1.67
C ILE A 104 -20.96 -1.62 -0.43
N GLU A 105 -21.54 -2.63 0.21
CA GLU A 105 -22.39 -2.47 1.39
C GLU A 105 -21.62 -1.83 2.55
N ASN A 106 -20.42 -2.34 2.86
CA ASN A 106 -19.59 -1.78 3.91
C ASN A 106 -19.18 -0.34 3.60
N ALA A 107 -18.80 -0.05 2.35
CA ALA A 107 -18.51 1.31 1.94
C ALA A 107 -19.74 2.23 2.11
N LEU A 108 -20.95 1.79 1.74
CA LEU A 108 -22.18 2.56 1.94
C LEU A 108 -22.51 2.76 3.43
N ARG A 109 -22.21 1.79 4.29
CA ARG A 109 -22.37 1.91 5.74
C ARG A 109 -21.46 3.01 6.32
N ASP A 110 -20.21 3.08 5.89
CA ASP A 110 -19.29 4.15 6.29
C ASP A 110 -19.78 5.53 5.82
N VAL A 111 -20.36 5.62 4.61
CA VAL A 111 -21.00 6.85 4.13
C VAL A 111 -22.18 7.23 5.02
N LYS A 112 -23.05 6.27 5.35
CA LYS A 112 -24.22 6.50 6.20
C LYS A 112 -23.82 7.03 7.58
N PHE A 113 -22.89 6.36 8.24
CA PHE A 113 -22.33 6.80 9.54
C PHE A 113 -21.88 8.26 9.46
N ARG A 114 -21.30 8.68 8.33
CA ARG A 114 -20.75 10.02 8.15
C ARG A 114 -21.79 11.09 7.86
N ILE A 115 -22.85 10.74 7.15
CA ILE A 115 -23.99 11.64 6.93
C ILE A 115 -24.66 11.96 8.28
N GLU A 116 -24.73 10.97 9.18
CA GLU A 116 -25.33 11.12 10.51
C GLU A 116 -24.55 12.06 11.45
N GLN A 117 -23.27 12.34 11.18
CA GLN A 117 -22.40 13.10 12.08
C GLN A 117 -22.52 14.64 11.96
N ASN A 118 -23.37 15.18 11.08
CA ASN A 118 -23.63 16.63 10.92
C ASN A 118 -22.38 17.51 10.65
N TRP A 119 -21.39 16.97 9.93
CA TRP A 119 -20.16 17.70 9.59
C TRP A 119 -20.36 18.66 8.42
N ASN A 120 -19.66 19.80 8.43
CA ASN A 120 -19.67 20.74 7.30
C ASN A 120 -18.91 20.15 6.08
N PRO A 121 -19.59 19.85 4.96
CA PRO A 121 -18.97 19.17 3.81
C PRO A 121 -17.82 19.97 3.17
N VAL A 122 -17.89 21.31 3.19
CA VAL A 122 -16.89 22.19 2.58
C VAL A 122 -15.59 22.15 3.37
N THR A 123 -15.67 22.33 4.69
CA THR A 123 -14.50 22.28 5.58
C THR A 123 -13.81 20.93 5.52
N GLU A 124 -14.58 19.85 5.49
CA GLU A 124 -14.07 18.48 5.43
C GLU A 124 -13.40 18.17 4.09
N ARG A 125 -13.97 18.66 2.99
CA ARG A 125 -13.34 18.58 1.66
C ARG A 125 -11.98 19.27 1.65
N ILE A 126 -11.85 20.43 2.28
CA ILE A 126 -10.58 21.17 2.35
C ILE A 126 -9.55 20.40 3.19
N LYS A 127 -9.93 19.91 4.37
CA LYS A 127 -9.05 19.10 5.24
C LYS A 127 -8.53 17.86 4.52
N ARG A 128 -9.41 17.12 3.84
CA ARG A 128 -9.06 15.92 3.08
C ARG A 128 -8.10 16.21 1.93
N LYS A 129 -8.35 17.28 1.17
CA LYS A 129 -7.42 17.71 0.11
C LYS A 129 -6.04 18.05 0.66
N LYS A 130 -5.98 18.85 1.74
CA LYS A 130 -4.72 19.23 2.38
C LYS A 130 -3.96 18.01 2.89
N PHE A 131 -4.64 17.09 3.55
CA PHE A 131 -4.03 15.84 4.01
C PHE A 131 -3.50 15.01 2.84
N LEU A 132 -4.31 14.78 1.80
CA LEU A 132 -3.91 13.93 0.69
C LEU A 132 -2.70 14.51 -0.05
N LEU A 133 -2.71 15.82 -0.31
CA LEU A 133 -1.58 16.52 -0.91
C LEU A 133 -0.31 16.41 -0.05
N LYS A 134 -0.44 16.63 1.27
CA LYS A 134 0.67 16.49 2.20
C LYS A 134 1.20 15.06 2.24
N PHE A 135 0.32 14.08 2.36
CA PHE A 135 0.68 12.66 2.37
C PHE A 135 1.42 12.26 1.09
N MET A 136 0.92 12.67 -0.08
CA MET A 136 1.57 12.39 -1.36
C MET A 136 2.95 13.04 -1.47
N HIS A 137 3.07 14.28 -1.02
CA HIS A 137 4.34 15.01 -0.99
C HIS A 137 5.35 14.32 -0.07
N ASP A 138 4.97 14.04 1.18
CA ASP A 138 5.82 13.41 2.18
C ASP A 138 6.22 11.99 1.73
N PHE A 139 5.30 11.26 1.08
CA PHE A 139 5.58 9.96 0.48
C PHE A 139 6.63 10.07 -0.63
N ALA A 140 6.47 11.00 -1.57
CA ALA A 140 7.41 11.20 -2.68
C ALA A 140 8.81 11.65 -2.20
N ILE A 141 8.88 12.50 -1.17
CA ILE A 141 10.16 12.88 -0.56
C ILE A 141 10.82 11.66 0.07
N ALA A 142 10.09 10.89 0.89
CA ALA A 142 10.62 9.69 1.53
C ALA A 142 11.10 8.66 0.51
N GLU A 143 10.45 8.57 -0.66
CA GLU A 143 10.89 7.70 -1.77
C GLU A 143 12.21 8.18 -2.39
N LYS A 144 12.35 9.47 -2.67
CA LYS A 144 13.60 10.06 -3.18
C LYS A 144 14.77 9.91 -2.21
N GLU A 145 14.52 10.14 -0.91
CA GLU A 145 15.54 9.95 0.13
C GLU A 145 16.01 8.50 0.18
N LYS A 146 15.09 7.53 0.05
CA LYS A 146 15.43 6.10 -0.01
C LYS A 146 16.29 5.76 -1.23
N GLU A 147 15.96 6.29 -2.40
CA GLU A 147 16.77 6.08 -3.61
C GLU A 147 18.17 6.66 -3.44
N ALA A 148 18.30 7.85 -2.84
CA ALA A 148 19.59 8.45 -2.58
C ALA A 148 20.43 7.59 -1.61
N VAL A 149 19.84 7.10 -0.52
CA VAL A 149 20.52 6.22 0.44
C VAL A 149 20.95 4.91 -0.21
N LYS A 150 20.11 4.28 -1.04
CA LYS A 150 20.45 3.06 -1.78
C LYS A 150 21.65 3.28 -2.69
N LYS A 151 21.67 4.37 -3.47
CA LYS A 151 22.80 4.71 -4.36
C LYS A 151 24.10 4.89 -3.59
N VAL A 152 24.06 5.55 -2.42
CA VAL A 152 25.24 5.73 -1.57
C VAL A 152 25.74 4.38 -1.01
N GLN A 153 24.83 3.52 -0.54
CA GLN A 153 25.19 2.19 -0.04
C GLN A 153 25.80 1.31 -1.13
N GLU A 154 25.22 1.34 -2.33
CA GLU A 154 25.70 0.58 -3.47
C GLU A 154 27.07 1.08 -3.94
N ALA A 155 27.29 2.40 -3.98
CA ALA A 155 28.60 2.98 -4.26
C ALA A 155 29.66 2.53 -3.25
N ARG A 156 29.35 2.57 -1.95
CA ARG A 156 30.26 2.08 -0.89
C ARG A 156 30.58 0.59 -1.03
N ARG A 157 29.57 -0.23 -1.37
CA ARG A 157 29.76 -1.67 -1.58
C ARG A 157 30.64 -1.96 -2.80
N ASN A 158 30.43 -1.23 -3.89
CA ASN A 158 31.22 -1.35 -5.11
C ASN A 158 32.67 -0.92 -4.89
N GLU A 159 32.89 0.16 -4.12
CA GLU A 159 34.23 0.60 -3.73
C GLU A 159 34.95 -0.43 -2.87
N TYR A 160 34.26 -0.99 -1.86
CA TYR A 160 34.80 -2.07 -1.04
C TYR A 160 35.18 -3.29 -1.87
N ASN A 161 34.31 -3.72 -2.80
CA ASN A 161 34.60 -4.85 -3.68
C ASN A 161 35.81 -4.58 -4.58
N ARG A 162 35.93 -3.37 -5.14
CA ARG A 162 37.11 -2.95 -5.92
C ARG A 162 38.41 -2.98 -5.12
N LEU A 163 38.38 -2.49 -3.88
CA LEU A 163 39.55 -2.52 -3.00
C LEU A 163 39.94 -3.96 -2.64
N LYS A 164 38.96 -4.82 -2.36
CA LYS A 164 39.16 -6.24 -2.08
C LYS A 164 39.77 -6.97 -3.27
N GLU A 165 39.27 -6.71 -4.48
CA GLU A 165 39.78 -7.31 -5.72
C GLU A 165 41.22 -6.84 -6.02
N LYS A 166 41.51 -5.55 -5.85
CA LYS A 166 42.89 -5.03 -5.95
C LYS A 166 43.82 -5.66 -4.92
N ALA A 167 43.38 -5.81 -3.67
CA ALA A 167 44.17 -6.45 -2.61
C ALA A 167 44.43 -7.93 -2.93
N SER A 168 43.43 -8.64 -3.44
CA SER A 168 43.55 -10.02 -3.91
C SER A 168 44.57 -10.12 -5.05
N ASN A 169 44.45 -9.28 -6.07
CA ASN A 169 45.37 -9.28 -7.22
C ASN A 169 46.80 -8.92 -6.82
N MET A 170 46.99 -7.97 -5.89
CA MET A 170 48.31 -7.66 -5.33
C MET A 170 48.89 -8.82 -4.52
N TRP A 171 48.06 -9.57 -3.79
CA TRP A 171 48.49 -10.75 -3.04
C TRP A 171 48.99 -11.84 -3.99
N PHE A 172 48.25 -12.16 -5.05
CA PHE A 172 48.67 -13.10 -6.09
C PHE A 172 49.93 -12.64 -6.85
N ALA A 173 50.07 -11.34 -7.13
CA ALA A 173 51.27 -10.82 -7.77
C ALA A 173 52.53 -10.89 -6.87
N ARG A 174 52.34 -10.81 -5.54
CA ARG A 174 53.42 -10.85 -4.55
C ARG A 174 53.85 -12.28 -4.18
N PHE A 175 52.96 -13.25 -4.33
CA PHE A 175 53.21 -14.67 -4.04
C PHE A 175 52.79 -15.55 -5.22
N PRO A 176 53.52 -15.52 -6.35
CA PRO A 176 53.12 -16.22 -7.57
C PRO A 176 53.30 -17.75 -7.52
N GLU A 177 53.96 -18.28 -6.48
CA GLU A 177 54.27 -19.71 -6.35
C GLU A 177 53.25 -20.50 -5.50
N PHE A 178 52.13 -19.86 -5.10
CA PHE A 178 50.97 -20.51 -4.48
C PHE A 178 49.77 -20.52 -5.42
#